data_AF-A0A847QH02-F1
#
_entry.id   AF-A0A847QH02-F1
#
_cell.length_a   1.000
_cell.length_b   1.000
_cell.length_c   1.000
_cell.angle_alpha   90.00
_cell.angle_beta   90.00
_cell.angle_gamma   90.00
#
_symmetry.space_group_name_H-M   'P 1'
#
loop_
_entity.id
_entity.type
_entity.pdbx_description
1 polymer ?
#
loop_
_entity_poly.entity_id
_entity_poly.type
_entity_poly.pdbx_seq_one_letter_code
_entity_poly.pdbx_strand_id
1 'polypeptide(L)'
;MFTSWLVMKLIDPMADESIKKVLTEDYSDNPFLLATVAEKMTLRALIEASIRAETGTVLGRPLGSPVVLSPWEKILLNPKQLFELPTPKVSTIDTKTVIGPNAKKPLQLDIPIMITGMSYGGSLSLQMKMALAKGASMAGTATNTGESAVTHEERSSAKLLIGQYHRGSWLTSPEQLKQLDAIEVQLGQGAWGGAVDEPISSSSIGDHLRKTWHLEKGQDTKIHARMPGVESTQDIIAMVDKLKSEYDVPVGIKIAGSDYIEYELAVIAQTKADFITIDGSEGGTSSAPPTLEDHVGLPTLHSLVRAVNWLTEKGIRDKFSLIIVGGLATPGHFLKALALGADAVYIGTIALMAAMQSQVVKTSPQAPPSQLALYTGKMNDKLDIEKAALHLSNFLKSCVMEMQLAVQATGKNAIKDLNRSDLVTVEKDIANMAQIRYAFDPRPDQDKK
;
A
#
# COMPACT_ATOMS: atom_id res chain seq x y z
N MET A 1 29.97 -26.46 2.49
CA MET A 1 30.03 -27.68 3.32
C MET A 1 30.87 -27.48 4.58
N PHE A 2 32.12 -26.99 4.48
CA PHE A 2 33.00 -26.81 5.65
C PHE A 2 32.48 -25.79 6.69
N THR A 3 31.89 -24.68 6.23
CA THR A 3 31.29 -23.65 7.10
C THR A 3 30.03 -24.12 7.83
N SER A 4 29.17 -24.92 7.16
CA SER A 4 27.99 -25.54 7.79
C SER A 4 28.36 -26.60 8.82
N TRP A 5 29.43 -27.36 8.59
CA TRP A 5 29.94 -28.36 9.53
C TRP A 5 30.53 -27.71 10.78
N LEU A 6 31.30 -26.62 10.62
CA LEU A 6 31.87 -25.89 11.75
C LEU A 6 30.79 -25.21 12.60
N VAL A 7 29.76 -24.64 11.96
CA VAL A 7 28.59 -24.05 12.63
C VAL A 7 27.79 -25.12 13.37
N MET A 8 27.53 -26.28 12.76
CA MET A 8 26.87 -27.39 13.45
C MET A 8 27.68 -27.88 14.66
N LYS A 9 29.01 -27.98 14.54
CA LYS A 9 29.88 -28.42 15.64
C LYS A 9 29.97 -27.42 16.81
N LEU A 10 29.70 -26.14 16.56
CA LEU A 10 29.59 -25.11 17.59
C LEU A 10 28.20 -25.10 18.26
N ILE A 11 27.16 -25.50 17.52
CA ILE A 11 25.78 -25.59 18.01
C ILE A 11 25.56 -26.91 18.79
N ASP A 12 26.25 -27.99 18.41
CA ASP A 12 26.12 -29.34 18.97
C ASP A 12 26.10 -29.38 20.51
N PRO A 13 27.07 -28.79 21.24
CA PRO A 13 27.08 -28.91 22.71
C PRO A 13 25.90 -28.17 23.36
N MET A 14 25.51 -27.02 22.81
CA MET A 14 24.37 -26.26 23.31
C MET A 14 23.04 -26.95 22.99
N ALA A 15 22.95 -27.57 21.80
CA ALA A 15 21.78 -28.33 21.38
C ALA A 15 21.63 -29.60 22.23
N ASP A 16 22.71 -30.34 22.46
CA ASP A 16 22.74 -31.54 23.30
C ASP A 16 22.37 -31.23 24.75
N GLU A 17 22.91 -30.14 25.33
CA GLU A 17 22.54 -29.71 26.68
C GLU A 17 21.06 -29.29 26.76
N SER A 18 20.56 -28.57 25.75
CA SER A 18 19.16 -28.14 25.70
C SER A 18 18.21 -29.33 25.55
N ILE A 19 18.53 -30.28 24.68
CA ILE A 19 17.75 -31.51 24.48
C ILE A 19 17.78 -32.35 25.75
N LYS A 20 18.94 -32.50 26.40
CA LYS A 20 19.06 -33.22 27.66
C LYS A 20 18.16 -32.60 28.73
N LYS A 21 18.20 -31.27 28.91
CA LYS A 21 17.33 -30.56 29.86
C LYS A 21 15.85 -30.77 29.55
N VAL A 22 15.45 -30.70 28.28
CA VAL A 22 14.07 -30.98 27.86
C VAL A 22 13.62 -32.40 28.22
N LEU A 23 14.52 -33.38 28.16
CA LEU A 23 14.18 -34.78 28.42
C LEU A 23 14.32 -35.22 29.88
N THR A 24 15.09 -34.50 30.71
CA THR A 24 15.42 -34.94 32.07
C THR A 24 14.97 -34.02 33.20
N GLU A 25 14.69 -32.74 32.93
CA GLU A 25 14.23 -31.79 33.97
C GLU A 25 12.75 -32.01 34.31
N ASP A 26 12.41 -31.76 35.58
CA ASP A 26 11.02 -31.77 36.05
C ASP A 26 10.18 -30.73 35.30
N TYR A 27 8.91 -31.05 35.07
CA TYR A 27 8.06 -30.28 34.15
C TYR A 27 7.94 -28.78 34.50
N SER A 28 8.05 -28.41 35.79
CA SER A 28 8.03 -27.00 36.26
C SER A 28 9.20 -26.17 35.75
N ASP A 29 10.37 -26.80 35.61
CA ASP A 29 11.65 -26.17 35.25
C ASP A 29 12.12 -26.60 33.86
N ASN A 30 11.30 -27.43 33.18
CA ASN A 30 11.59 -27.99 31.88
C ASN A 30 11.49 -26.92 30.78
N PRO A 31 12.52 -26.72 29.95
CA PRO A 31 12.48 -25.76 28.85
C PRO A 31 11.34 -25.99 27.83
N PHE A 32 10.78 -27.21 27.77
CA PHE A 32 9.58 -27.53 26.98
C PHE A 32 8.35 -26.69 27.36
N LEU A 33 8.31 -26.13 28.57
CA LEU A 33 7.24 -25.23 28.99
C LEU A 33 7.11 -24.01 28.05
N LEU A 34 8.20 -23.57 27.40
CA LEU A 34 8.13 -22.52 26.38
C LEU A 34 7.33 -22.97 25.15
N ALA A 35 7.41 -24.24 24.77
CA ALA A 35 6.64 -24.79 23.65
C ALA A 35 5.14 -24.84 23.98
N THR A 36 4.76 -25.25 25.19
CA THR A 36 3.35 -25.28 25.60
C THR A 36 2.77 -23.87 25.80
N VAL A 37 3.58 -22.91 26.26
CA VAL A 37 3.19 -21.49 26.25
C VAL A 37 2.99 -20.99 24.81
N ALA A 38 3.83 -21.41 23.87
CA ALA A 38 3.71 -21.05 22.45
C ALA A 38 2.47 -21.66 21.77
N GLU A 39 1.92 -22.77 22.27
CA GLU A 39 0.63 -23.30 21.83
C GLU A 39 -0.54 -22.40 22.25
N LYS A 40 -0.42 -21.72 23.40
CA LYS A 40 -1.44 -20.81 23.93
C LYS A 40 -1.30 -19.38 23.41
N MET A 41 -0.07 -18.92 23.16
CA MET A 41 0.26 -17.54 22.80
C MET A 41 1.19 -17.51 21.59
N THR A 42 0.91 -16.65 20.62
CA THR A 42 1.84 -16.48 19.50
C THR A 42 3.17 -15.86 19.98
N LEU A 43 4.28 -16.22 19.33
CA LEU A 43 5.60 -15.61 19.62
C LEU A 43 5.54 -14.07 19.51
N ARG A 44 4.75 -13.57 18.55
CA ARG A 44 4.48 -12.13 18.40
C ARG A 44 3.87 -11.54 19.67
N ALA A 45 2.82 -12.16 20.21
CA ALA A 45 2.17 -11.69 21.43
C ALA A 45 3.13 -11.67 22.64
N LEU A 46 4.01 -12.68 22.77
CA LEU A 46 5.01 -12.74 23.85
C LEU A 46 6.04 -11.59 23.76
N ILE A 47 6.57 -11.35 22.55
CA ILE A 47 7.54 -10.27 22.31
C ILE A 47 6.89 -8.90 22.51
N GLU A 48 5.71 -8.69 21.93
CA GLU A 48 4.96 -7.43 22.11
C GLU A 48 4.62 -7.19 23.59
N ALA A 49 4.23 -8.23 24.34
CA ALA A 49 4.00 -8.12 25.79
C ALA A 49 5.26 -7.72 26.55
N SER A 50 6.42 -8.26 26.18
CA SER A 50 7.71 -7.93 26.80
C SER A 50 8.11 -6.48 26.54
N ILE A 51 7.95 -5.99 25.31
CA ILE A 51 8.23 -4.57 24.97
C ILE A 51 7.26 -3.64 25.71
N ARG A 52 5.98 -4.03 25.82
CA ARG A 52 4.99 -3.28 26.61
C ARG A 52 5.36 -3.23 28.10
N ALA A 53 5.83 -4.35 28.67
CA ALA A 53 6.22 -4.42 30.07
C ALA A 53 7.42 -3.51 30.37
N GLU A 54 8.39 -3.42 29.46
CA GLU A 54 9.56 -2.55 29.59
C GLU A 54 9.20 -1.06 29.44
N THR A 55 8.36 -0.74 28.45
CA THR A 55 8.16 0.67 28.05
C THR A 55 6.94 1.33 28.69
N GLY A 56 5.90 0.56 29.06
CA GLY A 56 4.64 1.10 29.56
C GLY A 56 3.86 1.99 28.57
N THR A 57 4.20 1.94 27.28
CA THR A 57 3.64 2.83 26.24
C THR A 57 3.01 2.05 25.08
N VAL A 58 2.34 2.78 24.19
CA VAL A 58 1.76 2.22 22.96
C VAL A 58 2.89 1.78 22.02
N LEU A 59 2.83 0.54 21.54
CA LEU A 59 3.82 0.03 20.59
C LEU A 59 3.67 0.69 19.21
N GLY A 60 4.79 0.93 18.54
CA GLY A 60 4.83 1.28 17.12
C GLY A 60 5.40 0.13 16.30
N ARG A 61 4.53 -0.62 15.60
CA ARG A 61 4.94 -1.72 14.72
C ARG A 61 5.16 -1.20 13.30
N PRO A 62 6.30 -1.47 12.66
CA PRO A 62 6.53 -1.09 11.28
C PRO A 62 5.96 -2.12 10.30
N LEU A 63 5.76 -1.69 9.06
CA LEU A 63 5.34 -2.47 7.88
C LEU A 63 3.87 -2.93 7.86
N GLY A 64 3.07 -2.58 8.86
CA GLY A 64 1.64 -2.86 8.89
C GLY A 64 1.29 -4.27 9.35
N SER A 65 0.02 -4.65 9.15
CA SER A 65 -0.51 -5.92 9.62
C SER A 65 0.12 -7.12 8.91
N PRO A 66 0.55 -8.17 9.63
CA PRO A 66 0.84 -9.47 9.05
C PRO A 66 -0.42 -10.29 8.76
N VAL A 67 -1.62 -9.80 9.15
CA VAL A 67 -2.89 -10.48 8.91
C VAL A 67 -3.35 -10.15 7.49
N VAL A 68 -3.42 -11.17 6.64
CA VAL A 68 -3.89 -11.04 5.25
C VAL A 68 -5.28 -11.66 5.15
N LEU A 69 -6.29 -10.84 4.85
CA LEU A 69 -7.70 -11.24 4.81
C LEU A 69 -8.31 -11.18 3.40
N SER A 70 -7.56 -10.67 2.42
CA SER A 70 -7.91 -10.68 1.01
C SER A 70 -7.31 -11.89 0.32
N PRO A 71 -8.08 -12.98 0.07
CA PRO A 71 -7.59 -14.22 -0.52
C PRO A 71 -7.41 -14.10 -2.04
N TRP A 72 -6.53 -13.21 -2.48
CA TRP A 72 -6.26 -12.95 -3.90
C TRP A 72 -5.86 -14.23 -4.66
N GLU A 73 -5.19 -15.17 -4.00
CA GLU A 73 -4.79 -16.49 -4.52
C GLU A 73 -5.97 -17.38 -4.89
N LYS A 74 -7.15 -17.17 -4.29
CA LYS A 74 -8.36 -17.96 -4.55
C LYS A 74 -9.19 -17.44 -5.73
N ILE A 75 -8.84 -16.29 -6.29
CA ILE A 75 -9.42 -15.73 -7.52
C ILE A 75 -8.48 -16.03 -8.68
N LEU A 76 -9.00 -16.54 -9.79
CA LEU A 76 -8.23 -16.99 -10.95
C LEU A 76 -8.62 -16.18 -12.19
N LEU A 77 -7.65 -15.92 -13.07
CA LEU A 77 -7.91 -15.41 -14.42
C LEU A 77 -8.27 -16.58 -15.34
N ASN A 78 -9.24 -16.37 -16.23
CA ASN A 78 -9.75 -17.42 -17.10
C ASN A 78 -9.15 -17.33 -18.51
N PRO A 79 -8.28 -18.25 -18.93
CA PRO A 79 -7.69 -18.21 -20.27
C PRO A 79 -8.73 -18.55 -21.35
N LYS A 80 -8.49 -18.07 -22.57
CA LYS A 80 -9.28 -18.37 -23.77
C LYS A 80 -8.39 -19.00 -24.83
N GLN A 81 -8.93 -19.93 -25.62
CA GLN A 81 -8.11 -20.76 -26.52
C GLN A 81 -8.76 -21.05 -27.88
N LEU A 82 -10.01 -21.55 -27.87
CA LEU A 82 -10.66 -22.06 -29.09
C LEU A 82 -11.88 -21.23 -29.52
N PHE A 83 -12.76 -20.90 -28.57
CA PHE A 83 -13.96 -20.09 -28.85
C PHE A 83 -13.63 -18.59 -29.01
N GLU A 84 -12.50 -18.16 -28.45
CA GLU A 84 -11.90 -16.85 -28.62
C GLU A 84 -10.39 -17.07 -28.52
N LEU A 85 -9.66 -16.64 -29.54
CA LEU A 85 -8.22 -16.86 -29.62
C LEU A 85 -7.48 -15.87 -28.70
N PRO A 86 -6.35 -16.27 -28.08
CA PRO A 86 -5.46 -15.34 -27.40
C PRO A 86 -5.00 -14.20 -28.31
N THR A 87 -4.69 -13.05 -27.71
CA THR A 87 -4.16 -11.90 -28.44
C THR A 87 -2.85 -12.27 -29.16
N PRO A 88 -2.71 -12.06 -30.48
CA PRO A 88 -1.56 -12.60 -31.23
C PRO A 88 -0.20 -12.06 -30.80
N LYS A 89 -0.12 -10.81 -30.33
CA LYS A 89 1.14 -10.14 -29.96
C LYS A 89 1.02 -9.48 -28.60
N VAL A 90 1.86 -9.89 -27.66
CA VAL A 90 1.93 -9.28 -26.31
C VAL A 90 2.33 -7.80 -26.37
N SER A 91 3.18 -7.42 -27.32
CA SER A 91 3.68 -6.05 -27.46
C SER A 91 2.64 -5.02 -27.90
N THR A 92 1.47 -5.45 -28.36
CA THR A 92 0.36 -4.56 -28.73
C THR A 92 -0.62 -4.33 -27.58
N ILE A 93 -0.42 -4.98 -26.42
CA ILE A 93 -1.31 -4.85 -25.28
C ILE A 93 -1.10 -3.49 -24.61
N ASP A 94 -2.16 -2.68 -24.58
CA ASP A 94 -2.16 -1.36 -23.95
C ASP A 94 -2.14 -1.48 -22.42
N THR A 95 -1.19 -0.77 -21.81
CA THR A 95 -0.97 -0.76 -20.36
C THR A 95 -1.31 0.59 -19.72
N LYS A 96 -1.65 1.59 -20.54
CA LYS A 96 -1.86 2.95 -20.06
C LYS A 96 -3.14 3.06 -19.24
N THR A 97 -3.13 3.94 -18.25
CA THR A 97 -4.32 4.33 -17.50
C THR A 97 -4.32 5.84 -17.27
N VAL A 98 -5.50 6.39 -17.01
CA VAL A 98 -5.69 7.82 -16.76
C VAL A 98 -6.48 8.00 -15.48
N ILE A 99 -5.92 8.76 -14.54
CA ILE A 99 -6.60 9.13 -13.30
C ILE A 99 -7.19 10.53 -13.45
N GLY A 100 -8.47 10.64 -13.11
CA GLY A 100 -9.24 11.88 -13.26
C GLY A 100 -9.33 12.37 -14.70
N PRO A 101 -9.90 11.57 -15.62
CA PRO A 101 -9.98 11.93 -17.05
C PRO A 101 -10.76 13.23 -17.32
N ASN A 102 -11.61 13.66 -16.38
CA ASN A 102 -12.39 14.90 -16.46
C ASN A 102 -11.65 16.14 -15.89
N ALA A 103 -10.46 15.97 -15.33
CA ALA A 103 -9.62 17.10 -14.92
C ALA A 103 -9.11 17.85 -16.16
N LYS A 104 -8.77 19.14 -16.01
CA LYS A 104 -8.21 19.92 -17.12
C LYS A 104 -6.81 19.42 -17.52
N LYS A 105 -6.07 18.88 -16.56
CA LYS A 105 -4.78 18.20 -16.76
C LYS A 105 -4.83 16.80 -16.12
N PRO A 106 -5.44 15.80 -16.78
CA PRO A 106 -5.53 14.44 -16.23
C PRO A 106 -4.16 13.83 -15.97
N LEU A 107 -4.08 12.97 -14.95
CA LEU A 107 -2.85 12.25 -14.62
C LEU A 107 -2.73 11.03 -15.54
N GLN A 108 -1.83 11.11 -16.53
CA GLN A 108 -1.60 10.06 -17.52
C GLN A 108 -0.45 9.14 -17.09
N LEU A 109 -0.70 7.84 -17.04
CA LEU A 109 0.25 6.84 -16.58
C LEU A 109 0.52 5.81 -17.68
N ASP A 110 1.78 5.42 -17.86
CA ASP A 110 2.16 4.38 -18.81
C ASP A 110 1.76 2.97 -18.33
N ILE A 111 1.58 2.81 -17.02
CA ILE A 111 1.22 1.55 -16.35
C ILE A 111 0.20 1.81 -15.22
N PRO A 112 -0.65 0.84 -14.84
CA PRO A 112 -1.70 1.05 -13.84
C PRO A 112 -1.22 0.76 -12.41
N ILE A 113 0.09 0.82 -12.17
CA ILE A 113 0.73 0.58 -10.88
C ILE A 113 1.39 1.88 -10.45
N MET A 114 1.00 2.43 -9.31
CA MET A 114 1.55 3.66 -8.73
C MET A 114 2.20 3.39 -7.38
N ILE A 115 3.10 4.27 -6.94
CA ILE A 115 3.68 4.19 -5.60
C ILE A 115 2.81 4.99 -4.61
N THR A 116 2.32 4.34 -3.56
CA THR A 116 1.44 4.95 -2.56
C THR A 116 2.16 6.00 -1.70
N GLY A 117 1.38 6.87 -1.04
CA GLY A 117 1.89 7.90 -0.16
C GLY A 117 2.61 7.32 1.06
N MET A 118 3.90 7.60 1.17
CA MET A 118 4.75 7.29 2.32
C MET A 118 5.58 8.54 2.63
N SER A 119 5.37 9.16 3.79
CA SER A 119 5.86 10.51 4.11
C SER A 119 7.37 10.58 4.27
N TYR A 120 8.01 11.64 3.76
CA TYR A 120 9.34 12.03 4.22
C TYR A 120 9.26 12.46 5.69
N GLY A 121 10.12 11.91 6.54
CA GLY A 121 10.17 12.25 7.97
C GLY A 121 9.28 11.39 8.84
N GLY A 122 7.97 11.38 8.58
CA GLY A 122 7.03 10.52 9.32
C GLY A 122 7.19 9.02 9.00
N SER A 123 7.74 8.69 7.82
CA SER A 123 7.93 7.31 7.41
C SER A 123 9.31 7.04 6.84
N LEU A 124 9.62 7.59 5.67
CA LEU A 124 10.79 7.25 4.88
C LEU A 124 11.90 8.30 4.99
N SER A 125 13.14 7.85 4.79
CA SER A 125 14.28 8.73 4.57
C SER A 125 14.16 9.49 3.25
N LEU A 126 14.84 10.64 3.14
CA LEU A 126 14.83 11.44 1.91
C LEU A 126 15.42 10.64 0.73
N GLN A 127 16.46 9.85 1.00
CA GLN A 127 17.12 8.98 0.04
C GLN A 127 16.14 7.97 -0.55
N MET A 128 15.31 7.35 0.29
CA MET A 128 14.30 6.41 -0.19
C MET A 128 13.21 7.13 -0.99
N LYS A 129 12.76 8.31 -0.56
CA LYS A 129 11.80 9.13 -1.32
C LYS A 129 12.31 9.48 -2.71
N MET A 130 13.56 9.91 -2.84
CA MET A 130 14.22 10.16 -4.12
C MET A 130 14.31 8.89 -4.97
N ALA A 131 14.67 7.74 -4.37
CA ALA A 131 14.76 6.47 -5.09
C ALA A 131 13.41 6.03 -5.66
N LEU A 132 12.34 6.13 -4.86
CA LEU A 132 10.97 5.81 -5.29
C LEU A 132 10.52 6.74 -6.43
N ALA A 133 10.78 8.04 -6.31
CA ALA A 133 10.45 9.04 -7.33
C ALA A 133 11.16 8.76 -8.66
N LYS A 134 12.47 8.50 -8.63
CA LYS A 134 13.25 8.15 -9.83
C LYS A 134 12.77 6.84 -10.45
N GLY A 135 12.59 5.80 -9.64
CA GLY A 135 12.15 4.49 -10.11
C GLY A 135 10.76 4.51 -10.76
N ALA A 136 9.82 5.24 -10.16
CA ALA A 136 8.48 5.48 -10.72
C ALA A 136 8.57 6.25 -12.06
N SER A 137 9.40 7.28 -12.12
CA SER A 137 9.62 8.08 -13.34
C SER A 137 10.17 7.25 -14.48
N MET A 138 11.14 6.38 -14.22
CA MET A 138 11.73 5.45 -15.20
C MET A 138 10.73 4.40 -15.71
N ALA A 139 9.68 4.11 -14.93
CA ALA A 139 8.60 3.20 -15.28
C ALA A 139 7.37 3.91 -15.88
N GLY A 140 7.40 5.25 -15.98
CA GLY A 140 6.30 6.02 -16.55
C GLY A 140 5.07 6.13 -15.64
N THR A 141 5.26 6.05 -14.32
CA THR A 141 4.18 6.13 -13.32
C THR A 141 4.44 7.20 -12.25
N ALA A 142 3.45 7.41 -11.39
CA ALA A 142 3.47 8.40 -10.33
C ALA A 142 4.00 7.85 -9.00
N THR A 143 4.58 8.76 -8.22
CA THR A 143 4.84 8.58 -6.79
C THR A 143 4.03 9.58 -5.98
N ASN A 144 3.95 9.38 -4.67
CA ASN A 144 3.13 10.18 -3.77
C ASN A 144 3.92 10.63 -2.55
N THR A 145 3.79 11.91 -2.18
CA THR A 145 4.55 12.52 -1.07
C THR A 145 4.32 11.83 0.26
N GLY A 146 3.13 11.23 0.47
CA GLY A 146 2.63 10.88 1.80
C GLY A 146 2.26 12.13 2.60
N GLU A 147 1.90 11.95 3.87
CA GLU A 147 1.62 13.03 4.84
C GLU A 147 2.88 13.84 5.18
N SER A 148 3.40 14.59 4.21
CA SER A 148 4.57 15.48 4.31
C SER A 148 4.45 16.62 3.28
N ALA A 149 5.28 17.64 3.44
CA ALA A 149 5.42 18.72 2.46
C ALA A 149 6.13 18.24 1.18
N VAL A 150 5.98 19.00 0.09
CA VAL A 150 6.76 18.80 -1.14
C VAL A 150 8.22 19.21 -0.88
N THR A 151 9.14 18.25 -0.98
CA THR A 151 10.59 18.53 -0.96
C THR A 151 11.10 18.82 -2.36
N HIS A 152 12.14 19.65 -2.46
CA HIS A 152 12.77 19.95 -3.75
C HIS A 152 13.39 18.69 -4.37
N GLU A 153 13.99 17.85 -3.55
CA GLU A 153 14.67 16.62 -3.94
C GLU A 153 13.69 15.57 -4.50
N GLU A 154 12.54 15.38 -3.86
CA GLU A 154 11.49 14.47 -4.34
C GLU A 154 10.86 15.00 -5.63
N ARG A 155 10.46 16.28 -5.66
CA ARG A 155 9.84 16.88 -6.85
C ARG A 155 10.76 16.84 -8.07
N SER A 156 12.05 17.13 -7.88
CA SER A 156 13.05 17.08 -8.97
C SER A 156 13.36 15.66 -9.44
N SER A 157 13.08 14.66 -8.59
CA SER A 157 13.27 13.23 -8.90
C SER A 157 12.04 12.59 -9.58
N ALA A 158 10.86 13.21 -9.44
CA ALA A 158 9.60 12.68 -9.93
C ALA A 158 9.20 13.32 -11.27
N LYS A 159 8.84 12.51 -12.26
CA LYS A 159 8.12 12.93 -13.46
C LYS A 159 6.67 13.27 -13.14
N LEU A 160 6.02 12.45 -12.32
CA LEU A 160 4.66 12.62 -11.84
C LEU A 160 4.62 12.49 -10.31
N LEU A 161 4.17 13.53 -9.63
CA LEU A 161 4.07 13.58 -8.16
C LEU A 161 2.64 13.89 -7.71
N ILE A 162 2.09 12.98 -6.92
CA ILE A 162 0.83 13.14 -6.23
C ILE A 162 1.15 13.70 -4.83
N GLY A 163 0.51 14.79 -4.44
CA GLY A 163 0.68 15.35 -3.09
C GLY A 163 -0.48 14.99 -2.20
N GLN A 164 -0.20 14.46 -1.00
CA GLN A 164 -1.25 14.26 0.00
C GLN A 164 -1.53 15.56 0.74
N TYR A 165 -2.72 16.10 0.55
CA TYR A 165 -3.27 17.15 1.41
C TYR A 165 -3.76 16.47 2.68
N HIS A 166 -3.16 16.79 3.83
CA HIS A 166 -3.23 15.92 5.02
C HIS A 166 -3.37 16.71 6.33
N ARG A 167 -3.67 15.99 7.42
CA ARG A 167 -4.09 16.56 8.71
C ARG A 167 -2.98 17.27 9.49
N GLY A 168 -1.71 17.13 9.08
CA GLY A 168 -0.56 17.85 9.64
C GLY A 168 -0.34 19.24 9.02
N SER A 169 -1.08 19.60 7.97
CA SER A 169 -1.08 20.92 7.32
C SER A 169 0.27 21.40 6.73
N TRP A 170 1.23 20.49 6.51
CA TRP A 170 2.54 20.85 5.93
C TRP A 170 2.51 21.07 4.42
N LEU A 171 1.54 20.46 3.72
CA LEU A 171 1.32 20.63 2.28
C LEU A 171 0.01 21.42 2.05
N THR A 172 0.04 22.72 2.32
CA THR A 172 -1.14 23.60 2.23
C THR A 172 -0.88 24.89 1.44
N SER A 173 0.38 25.25 1.20
CA SER A 173 0.71 26.48 0.49
C SER A 173 0.41 26.37 -1.01
N PRO A 174 -0.09 27.45 -1.66
CA PRO A 174 -0.27 27.48 -3.11
C PRO A 174 1.01 27.19 -3.88
N GLU A 175 2.18 27.58 -3.35
CA GLU A 175 3.50 27.33 -3.94
C GLU A 175 3.80 25.83 -4.01
N GLN A 176 3.44 25.04 -2.98
CA GLN A 176 3.60 23.59 -2.99
C GLN A 176 2.55 22.93 -3.88
N LEU A 177 1.28 23.31 -3.75
CA LEU A 177 0.16 22.67 -4.46
C LEU A 177 0.26 22.83 -5.99
N LYS A 178 0.76 23.97 -6.48
CA LYS A 178 1.01 24.19 -7.92
C LYS A 178 2.09 23.30 -8.53
N GLN A 179 2.92 22.65 -7.70
CA GLN A 179 3.98 21.75 -8.17
C GLN A 179 3.49 20.31 -8.38
N LEU A 180 2.26 19.99 -8.02
CA LEU A 180 1.74 18.63 -8.05
C LEU A 180 1.08 18.29 -9.38
N ASP A 181 1.09 17.00 -9.73
CA ASP A 181 0.41 16.44 -10.91
C ASP A 181 -0.95 15.82 -10.55
N ALA A 182 -1.22 15.63 -9.26
CA ALA A 182 -2.53 15.37 -8.67
C ALA A 182 -2.50 15.69 -7.15
N ILE A 183 -3.66 15.97 -6.58
CA ILE A 183 -3.83 16.23 -5.14
C ILE A 183 -4.71 15.13 -4.55
N GLU A 184 -4.27 14.50 -3.47
CA GLU A 184 -5.01 13.48 -2.75
C GLU A 184 -5.31 13.95 -1.33
N VAL A 185 -6.58 14.23 -1.03
CA VAL A 185 -7.01 14.58 0.34
C VAL A 185 -7.02 13.30 1.17
N GLN A 186 -6.04 13.16 2.06
CA GLN A 186 -5.91 12.01 2.95
C GLN A 186 -6.83 12.19 4.15
N LEU A 187 -7.79 11.28 4.31
CA LEU A 187 -8.68 11.21 5.47
C LEU A 187 -8.51 9.89 6.26
N GLY A 188 -7.91 8.87 5.67
CA GLY A 188 -7.64 7.60 6.34
C GLY A 188 -6.63 6.72 5.62
N GLN A 189 -6.13 5.71 6.33
CA GLN A 189 -5.14 4.73 5.86
C GLN A 189 -5.42 3.38 6.51
N GLY A 190 -5.17 2.26 5.81
CA GLY A 190 -5.46 0.91 6.30
C GLY A 190 -4.87 0.60 7.68
N ALA A 191 -3.60 0.96 7.93
CA ALA A 191 -2.92 0.68 9.19
C ALA A 191 -3.41 1.51 10.40
N TRP A 192 -4.05 2.66 10.15
CA TRP A 192 -4.52 3.60 11.19
C TRP A 192 -6.06 3.74 11.21
N GLY A 193 -6.77 3.16 10.25
CA GLY A 193 -8.20 3.33 10.04
C GLY A 193 -8.58 4.78 9.70
N GLY A 194 -9.64 5.28 10.35
CA GLY A 194 -10.22 6.62 10.18
C GLY A 194 -9.44 7.74 10.87
N ALA A 195 -8.10 7.62 10.93
CA ALA A 195 -7.16 8.62 11.44
C ALA A 195 -7.20 8.87 12.96
N VAL A 196 -6.02 8.91 13.59
CA VAL A 196 -5.84 9.27 15.00
C VAL A 196 -4.79 10.37 15.16
N ASP A 197 -4.76 11.01 16.33
CA ASP A 197 -3.71 11.97 16.70
C ASP A 197 -2.36 11.23 16.80
N GLU A 198 -1.36 11.74 16.09
CA GLU A 198 0.01 11.22 16.10
C GLU A 198 0.97 12.34 16.52
N PRO A 199 1.42 12.38 17.79
CA PRO A 199 2.40 13.36 18.24
C PRO A 199 3.79 13.04 17.70
N ILE A 200 4.51 14.07 17.24
CA ILE A 200 5.87 13.98 16.72
C ILE A 200 6.77 14.90 17.55
N SER A 201 7.68 14.29 18.33
CA SER A 201 8.63 15.02 19.14
C SER A 201 9.66 15.73 18.28
N SER A 202 9.98 16.98 18.63
CA SER A 202 11.04 17.78 18.04
C SER A 202 12.40 17.08 18.02
N SER A 203 12.65 16.19 18.99
CA SER A 203 13.88 15.39 19.10
C SER A 203 14.06 14.39 17.95
N SER A 204 12.96 13.95 17.32
CA SER A 204 13.00 13.08 16.15
C SER A 204 13.04 13.85 14.84
N ILE A 205 12.99 15.19 14.84
CA ILE A 205 12.94 16.02 13.63
C ILE A 205 14.31 16.64 13.34
N GLY A 206 14.98 16.14 12.30
CA GLY A 206 16.24 16.69 11.80
C GLY A 206 16.08 18.06 11.11
N ASP A 207 17.18 18.80 10.95
CA ASP A 207 17.16 20.19 10.47
C ASP A 207 16.53 20.38 9.08
N HIS A 208 16.75 19.43 8.16
CA HIS A 208 16.15 19.46 6.83
C HIS A 208 14.62 19.32 6.89
N LEU A 209 14.14 18.31 7.64
CA LEU A 209 12.71 18.09 7.84
C LEU A 209 12.06 19.26 8.56
N ARG A 210 12.74 19.83 9.54
CA ARG A 210 12.29 21.03 10.27
C ARG A 210 12.07 22.23 9.35
N LYS A 211 13.01 22.50 8.44
CA LYS A 211 12.85 23.53 7.41
C LYS A 211 11.71 23.21 6.46
N THR A 212 11.61 21.95 6.03
CA THR A 212 10.59 21.45 5.12
C THR A 212 9.17 21.61 5.67
N TRP A 213 8.98 21.40 6.97
CA TRP A 213 7.70 21.57 7.66
C TRP A 213 7.49 22.97 8.25
N HIS A 214 8.40 23.92 7.99
CA HIS A 214 8.36 25.28 8.52
C HIS A 214 8.23 25.34 10.06
N LEU A 215 8.96 24.47 10.76
CA LEU A 215 8.96 24.38 12.22
C LEU A 215 10.13 25.14 12.84
N GLU A 216 9.93 25.71 14.02
CA GLU A 216 10.99 26.30 14.82
C GLU A 216 11.87 25.22 15.47
N LYS A 217 13.07 25.60 15.92
CA LYS A 217 13.98 24.69 16.63
C LYS A 217 13.37 24.29 17.98
N GLY A 218 13.25 22.99 18.24
CA GLY A 218 12.65 22.47 19.47
C GLY A 218 11.12 22.47 19.47
N GLN A 219 10.48 22.88 18.37
CA GLN A 219 9.02 22.80 18.23
C GLN A 219 8.59 21.35 17.95
N ASP A 220 7.78 20.80 18.85
CA ASP A 220 7.03 19.56 18.64
C ASP A 220 5.88 19.81 17.65
N THR A 221 5.43 18.78 16.95
CA THR A 221 4.31 18.87 16.01
C THR A 221 3.42 17.62 16.13
N LYS A 222 2.34 17.57 15.37
CA LYS A 222 1.49 16.38 15.30
C LYS A 222 0.73 16.27 13.98
N ILE A 223 0.31 15.06 13.66
CA ILE A 223 -0.76 14.83 12.70
C ILE A 223 -2.05 14.76 13.51
N HIS A 224 -3.01 15.63 13.19
CA HIS A 224 -4.29 15.74 13.90
C HIS A 224 -5.25 14.62 13.47
N ALA A 225 -6.18 14.19 14.32
CA ALA A 225 -7.22 13.22 13.98
C ALA A 225 -8.17 13.73 12.89
N ARG A 226 -8.33 15.05 12.78
CA ARG A 226 -9.15 15.74 11.78
C ARG A 226 -8.33 16.84 11.11
N MET A 227 -8.67 17.16 9.87
CA MET A 227 -8.09 18.32 9.19
C MET A 227 -8.35 19.60 10.00
N PRO A 228 -7.35 20.47 10.21
CA PRO A 228 -7.58 21.73 10.90
C PRO A 228 -8.67 22.57 10.22
N GLY A 229 -9.66 23.02 11.01
CA GLY A 229 -10.80 23.80 10.52
C GLY A 229 -11.94 22.97 9.91
N VAL A 230 -11.88 21.64 9.95
CA VAL A 230 -12.95 20.74 9.47
C VAL A 230 -13.68 20.14 10.67
N GLU A 231 -14.94 20.51 10.82
CA GLU A 231 -15.79 20.05 11.93
C GLU A 231 -17.01 19.24 11.44
N SER A 232 -17.30 19.28 10.14
CA SER A 232 -18.44 18.61 9.52
C SER A 232 -18.11 17.99 8.16
N THR A 233 -19.00 17.10 7.70
CA THR A 233 -18.98 16.55 6.35
C THR A 233 -19.02 17.63 5.27
N GLN A 234 -19.78 18.71 5.50
CA GLN A 234 -19.91 19.84 4.58
C GLN A 234 -18.58 20.60 4.42
N ASP A 235 -17.78 20.69 5.48
CA ASP A 235 -16.44 21.30 5.42
C ASP A 235 -15.50 20.48 4.53
N ILE A 236 -15.58 19.14 4.58
CA ILE A 236 -14.81 18.25 3.70
C ILE A 236 -15.22 18.48 2.24
N ILE A 237 -16.53 18.52 1.96
CA ILE A 237 -17.04 18.75 0.61
C ILE A 237 -16.55 20.10 0.09
N ALA A 238 -16.70 21.17 0.89
CA ALA A 238 -16.27 22.51 0.52
C ALA A 238 -14.75 22.59 0.28
N MET A 239 -13.94 21.91 1.10
CA MET A 239 -12.48 21.86 0.96
C MET A 239 -12.07 21.18 -0.36
N VAL A 240 -12.63 20.01 -0.65
CA VAL A 240 -12.32 19.25 -1.87
C VAL A 240 -12.75 20.05 -3.12
N ASP A 241 -13.95 20.62 -3.10
CA ASP A 241 -14.47 21.43 -4.20
C ASP A 241 -13.63 22.69 -4.43
N LYS A 242 -13.14 23.32 -3.36
CA LYS A 242 -12.23 24.46 -3.44
C LYS A 242 -10.93 24.07 -4.13
N LEU A 243 -10.27 22.99 -3.68
CA LEU A 243 -9.06 22.48 -4.34
C LEU A 243 -9.33 22.18 -5.83
N LYS A 244 -10.45 21.54 -6.14
CA LYS A 244 -10.83 21.23 -7.51
C LYS A 244 -11.05 22.48 -8.38
N SER A 245 -11.52 23.57 -7.78
CA SER A 245 -11.74 24.84 -8.49
C SER A 245 -10.46 25.65 -8.71
N GLU A 246 -9.48 25.53 -7.80
CA GLU A 246 -8.24 26.30 -7.81
C GLU A 246 -7.13 25.64 -8.64
N TYR A 247 -7.13 24.30 -8.76
CA TYR A 247 -6.07 23.54 -9.42
C TYR A 247 -6.61 22.74 -10.62
N ASP A 248 -5.85 22.75 -11.72
CA ASP A 248 -6.24 22.10 -12.98
C ASP A 248 -6.01 20.58 -12.99
N VAL A 249 -5.24 20.07 -12.01
CA VAL A 249 -4.88 18.64 -11.87
C VAL A 249 -6.01 17.84 -11.19
N PRO A 250 -5.98 16.50 -11.23
CA PRO A 250 -6.96 15.68 -10.53
C PRO A 250 -6.91 15.91 -9.02
N VAL A 251 -8.07 16.04 -8.40
CA VAL A 251 -8.22 16.09 -6.94
C VAL A 251 -9.00 14.88 -6.49
N GLY A 252 -8.47 14.09 -5.58
CA GLY A 252 -9.11 12.88 -5.07
C GLY A 252 -9.15 12.82 -3.56
N ILE A 253 -9.82 11.78 -3.06
CA ILE A 253 -9.99 11.55 -1.62
C ILE A 253 -9.50 10.14 -1.30
N LYS A 254 -8.63 10.03 -0.29
CA LYS A 254 -8.15 8.75 0.24
C LYS A 254 -8.80 8.43 1.58
N ILE A 255 -9.44 7.27 1.66
CA ILE A 255 -10.08 6.75 2.88
C ILE A 255 -9.58 5.35 3.21
N ALA A 256 -9.67 4.98 4.49
CA ALA A 256 -9.49 3.59 4.91
C ALA A 256 -10.76 2.78 4.57
N GLY A 257 -10.57 1.53 4.16
CA GLY A 257 -11.66 0.58 4.03
C GLY A 257 -12.33 0.33 5.38
N SER A 258 -13.65 0.45 5.44
CA SER A 258 -14.44 0.21 6.65
C SER A 258 -15.78 -0.46 6.28
N ASP A 259 -16.53 -0.90 7.30
CA ASP A 259 -17.88 -1.41 7.08
C ASP A 259 -18.88 -0.32 6.65
N TYR A 260 -18.50 0.95 6.83
CA TYR A 260 -19.30 2.13 6.44
C TYR A 260 -18.98 2.65 5.04
N ILE A 261 -18.29 1.87 4.20
CA ILE A 261 -17.76 2.34 2.92
C ILE A 261 -18.81 2.99 2.02
N GLU A 262 -20.05 2.50 1.97
CA GLU A 262 -21.13 3.09 1.18
C GLU A 262 -21.58 4.46 1.72
N TYR A 263 -21.52 4.69 3.03
CA TYR A 263 -21.83 5.99 3.63
C TYR A 263 -20.72 6.99 3.36
N GLU A 264 -19.46 6.57 3.44
CA GLU A 264 -18.31 7.39 3.05
C GLU A 264 -18.39 7.76 1.55
N LEU A 265 -18.71 6.78 0.69
CA LEU A 265 -18.90 7.02 -0.74
C LEU A 265 -20.09 7.94 -1.02
N ALA A 266 -21.17 7.90 -0.23
CA ALA A 266 -22.29 8.83 -0.34
C ALA A 266 -21.90 10.28 -0.04
N VAL A 267 -20.94 10.49 0.88
CA VAL A 267 -20.34 11.82 1.11
C VAL A 267 -19.45 12.21 -0.07
N ILE A 268 -18.53 11.34 -0.48
CA ILE A 268 -17.60 11.60 -1.58
C ILE A 268 -18.35 11.89 -2.89
N ALA A 269 -19.47 11.21 -3.13
CA ALA A 269 -20.33 11.42 -4.29
C ALA A 269 -20.87 12.85 -4.42
N GLN A 270 -21.01 13.59 -3.31
CA GLN A 270 -21.44 14.99 -3.29
C GLN A 270 -20.32 15.97 -3.67
N THR A 271 -19.05 15.54 -3.62
CA THR A 271 -17.90 16.35 -4.02
C THR A 271 -17.70 16.38 -5.53
N LYS A 272 -16.81 17.27 -5.99
CA LYS A 272 -16.28 17.34 -7.35
C LYS A 272 -14.94 16.61 -7.52
N ALA A 273 -14.58 15.72 -6.59
CA ALA A 273 -13.37 14.91 -6.72
C ALA A 273 -13.36 14.11 -8.04
N ASP A 274 -12.18 13.91 -8.59
CA ASP A 274 -11.92 13.17 -9.82
C ASP A 274 -11.57 11.70 -9.55
N PHE A 275 -11.07 11.37 -8.36
CA PHE A 275 -10.70 10.01 -8.00
C PHE A 275 -10.90 9.69 -6.51
N ILE A 276 -11.01 8.40 -6.21
CA ILE A 276 -11.16 7.86 -4.86
C ILE A 276 -10.07 6.82 -4.65
N THR A 277 -9.31 6.95 -3.57
CA THR A 277 -8.35 5.93 -3.13
C THR A 277 -8.92 5.22 -1.90
N ILE A 278 -9.03 3.89 -1.98
CA ILE A 278 -9.47 3.07 -0.84
C ILE A 278 -8.28 2.23 -0.36
N ASP A 279 -7.96 2.35 0.93
CA ASP A 279 -6.84 1.67 1.57
C ASP A 279 -7.38 0.57 2.51
N GLY A 280 -7.29 -0.69 2.08
CA GLY A 280 -7.74 -1.82 2.88
C GLY A 280 -6.86 -2.05 4.11
N SER A 281 -7.37 -2.80 5.09
CA SER A 281 -6.69 -3.03 6.38
C SER A 281 -5.30 -3.67 6.26
N GLU A 282 -4.98 -4.31 5.13
CA GLU A 282 -3.63 -4.83 4.85
C GLU A 282 -2.62 -3.74 4.40
N GLY A 283 -2.96 -2.46 4.57
CA GLY A 283 -2.08 -1.32 4.35
C GLY A 283 -0.85 -1.30 5.27
N GLY A 284 0.29 -0.89 4.73
CA GLY A 284 1.53 -0.71 5.50
C GLY A 284 1.60 0.64 6.21
N THR A 285 2.52 0.76 7.17
CA THR A 285 2.90 2.03 7.82
C THR A 285 4.35 1.95 8.31
N SER A 286 4.99 3.08 8.61
CA SER A 286 6.29 3.10 9.32
C SER A 286 6.15 2.72 10.78
N SER A 287 4.99 3.01 11.37
CA SER A 287 4.67 2.75 12.77
C SER A 287 3.17 2.90 12.98
N ALA A 288 2.51 1.89 13.53
CA ALA A 288 1.19 2.04 14.17
C ALA A 288 1.00 1.04 15.33
N PRO A 289 0.05 1.29 16.23
CA PRO A 289 -0.33 0.33 17.25
C PRO A 289 -0.78 -1.00 16.61
N PRO A 290 -0.26 -2.16 17.07
CA PRO A 290 -0.67 -3.47 16.55
C PRO A 290 -2.18 -3.70 16.52
N THR A 291 -2.91 -3.16 17.49
CA THR A 291 -4.38 -3.24 17.54
C THR A 291 -5.05 -2.51 16.38
N LEU A 292 -4.54 -1.34 15.97
CA LEU A 292 -5.09 -0.61 14.83
C LEU A 292 -4.79 -1.35 13.53
N GLU A 293 -3.56 -1.87 13.39
CA GLU A 293 -3.18 -2.63 12.21
C GLU A 293 -3.94 -3.96 12.06
N ASP A 294 -4.11 -4.73 13.15
CA ASP A 294 -4.65 -6.10 13.07
C ASP A 294 -6.18 -6.17 13.15
N HIS A 295 -6.85 -5.12 13.65
CA HIS A 295 -8.26 -5.19 14.04
C HIS A 295 -9.14 -4.02 13.60
N VAL A 296 -8.60 -3.04 12.88
CA VAL A 296 -9.39 -1.90 12.38
C VAL A 296 -9.43 -1.90 10.86
N GLY A 297 -10.63 -1.65 10.33
CA GLY A 297 -10.87 -1.54 8.90
C GLY A 297 -11.28 -2.86 8.24
N LEU A 298 -11.52 -2.77 6.92
CA LEU A 298 -12.01 -3.86 6.09
C LEU A 298 -10.93 -4.32 5.11
N PRO A 299 -10.86 -5.61 4.75
CA PRO A 299 -9.85 -6.10 3.80
C PRO A 299 -10.01 -5.48 2.41
N THR A 300 -8.88 -5.29 1.75
CA THR A 300 -8.76 -4.64 0.44
C THR A 300 -9.73 -5.19 -0.61
N LEU A 301 -9.85 -6.52 -0.71
CA LEU A 301 -10.76 -7.16 -1.66
C LEU A 301 -12.23 -6.80 -1.41
N HIS A 302 -12.66 -6.79 -0.14
CA HIS A 302 -14.03 -6.51 0.25
C HIS A 302 -14.36 -5.03 0.00
N SER A 303 -13.45 -4.13 0.39
CA SER A 303 -13.62 -2.69 0.18
C SER A 303 -13.70 -2.33 -1.30
N LEU A 304 -12.86 -2.94 -2.14
CA LEU A 304 -12.89 -2.75 -3.60
C LEU A 304 -14.24 -3.16 -4.18
N VAL A 305 -14.67 -4.39 -3.89
CA VAL A 305 -15.91 -4.95 -4.49
C VAL A 305 -17.13 -4.13 -4.08
N ARG A 306 -17.26 -3.81 -2.79
CA ARG A 306 -18.37 -2.99 -2.27
C ARG A 306 -18.39 -1.61 -2.90
N ALA A 307 -17.23 -0.95 -3.01
CA ALA A 307 -17.14 0.37 -3.63
C ALA A 307 -17.53 0.36 -5.11
N VAL A 308 -17.01 -0.62 -5.88
CA VAL A 308 -17.36 -0.76 -7.30
C VAL A 308 -18.85 -1.01 -7.48
N ASN A 309 -19.44 -1.91 -6.67
CA ASN A 309 -20.87 -2.21 -6.75
C ASN A 309 -21.71 -0.97 -6.47
N TRP A 310 -21.43 -0.29 -5.35
CA TRP A 310 -22.20 0.88 -4.96
C TRP A 310 -22.10 2.01 -5.98
N LEU A 311 -20.89 2.32 -6.48
CA LEU A 311 -20.69 3.34 -7.51
C LEU A 311 -21.44 3.00 -8.82
N THR A 312 -21.45 1.72 -9.18
CA THR A 312 -22.16 1.21 -10.38
C THR A 312 -23.68 1.31 -10.20
N GLU A 313 -24.20 0.85 -9.06
CA GLU A 313 -25.63 0.92 -8.71
C GLU A 313 -26.14 2.36 -8.65
N LYS A 314 -25.31 3.32 -8.23
CA LYS A 314 -25.62 4.75 -8.23
C LYS A 314 -25.43 5.43 -9.59
N GLY A 315 -24.94 4.72 -10.61
CA GLY A 315 -24.71 5.27 -11.95
C GLY A 315 -23.60 6.33 -12.00
N ILE A 316 -22.66 6.30 -11.05
CA ILE A 316 -21.57 7.29 -10.92
C ILE A 316 -20.19 6.64 -10.95
N ARG A 317 -20.07 5.38 -11.39
CA ARG A 317 -18.77 4.70 -11.52
C ARG A 317 -17.82 5.47 -12.44
N ASP A 318 -18.31 6.06 -13.52
CA ASP A 318 -17.50 6.82 -14.47
C ASP A 318 -17.19 8.25 -14.00
N LYS A 319 -17.80 8.71 -12.89
CA LYS A 319 -17.50 10.02 -12.29
C LYS A 319 -16.11 10.02 -11.65
N PHE A 320 -15.69 8.90 -11.07
CA PHE A 320 -14.47 8.80 -10.27
C PHE A 320 -13.55 7.72 -10.84
N SER A 321 -12.26 8.04 -10.98
CA SER A 321 -11.25 6.99 -11.04
C SER A 321 -11.12 6.31 -9.68
N LEU A 322 -11.11 4.99 -9.62
CA LEU A 322 -11.00 4.22 -8.38
C LEU A 322 -9.60 3.61 -8.25
N ILE A 323 -8.88 3.99 -7.20
CA ILE A 323 -7.57 3.48 -6.86
C ILE A 323 -7.71 2.60 -5.62
N ILE A 324 -7.06 1.44 -5.62
CA ILE A 324 -7.08 0.52 -4.47
C ILE A 324 -5.66 0.23 -3.97
N VAL A 325 -5.51 0.11 -2.65
CA VAL A 325 -4.26 -0.21 -1.96
C VAL A 325 -4.52 -1.06 -0.72
N GLY A 326 -3.49 -1.76 -0.25
CA GLY A 326 -3.52 -2.67 0.90
C GLY A 326 -3.15 -4.09 0.48
N GLY A 327 -2.05 -4.63 1.00
CA GLY A 327 -1.63 -6.03 0.78
C GLY A 327 -1.33 -6.49 -0.67
N LEU A 328 -1.45 -5.63 -1.68
CA LEU A 328 -1.17 -5.98 -3.07
C LEU A 328 0.34 -6.12 -3.30
N ALA A 329 0.78 -7.30 -3.77
CA ALA A 329 2.21 -7.65 -3.84
C ALA A 329 2.67 -8.22 -5.19
N THR A 330 1.78 -8.81 -5.99
CA THR A 330 2.15 -9.52 -7.22
C THR A 330 1.38 -9.01 -8.44
N PRO A 331 1.89 -9.22 -9.66
CA PRO A 331 1.17 -8.90 -10.91
C PRO A 331 -0.24 -9.50 -10.95
N GLY A 332 -0.39 -10.74 -10.46
CA GLY A 332 -1.68 -11.39 -10.34
C GLY A 332 -2.65 -10.67 -9.39
N HIS A 333 -2.17 -10.14 -8.25
CA HIS A 333 -3.02 -9.34 -7.36
C HIS A 333 -3.47 -8.05 -8.07
N PHE A 334 -2.54 -7.37 -8.75
CA PHE A 334 -2.82 -6.12 -9.47
C PHE A 334 -3.88 -6.34 -10.55
N LEU A 335 -3.74 -7.38 -11.40
CA LEU A 335 -4.72 -7.69 -12.43
C LEU A 335 -6.09 -8.02 -11.89
N LYS A 336 -6.16 -8.80 -10.80
CA LYS A 336 -7.45 -9.16 -10.17
C LYS A 336 -8.15 -7.92 -9.64
N ALA A 337 -7.42 -7.01 -9.00
CA ALA A 337 -7.97 -5.74 -8.54
C ALA A 337 -8.50 -4.89 -9.71
N LEU A 338 -7.72 -4.77 -10.80
CA LEU A 338 -8.14 -4.04 -12.00
C LEU A 338 -9.40 -4.67 -12.64
N ALA A 339 -9.41 -6.00 -12.81
CA ALA A 339 -10.55 -6.74 -13.34
C ALA A 339 -11.82 -6.67 -12.46
N LEU A 340 -11.66 -6.47 -11.14
CA LEU A 340 -12.79 -6.25 -10.23
C LEU A 340 -13.37 -4.84 -10.31
N GLY A 341 -12.67 -3.91 -10.97
CA GLY A 341 -13.16 -2.57 -11.27
C GLY A 341 -12.29 -1.42 -10.74
N ALA A 342 -11.06 -1.67 -10.28
CA ALA A 342 -10.11 -0.57 -10.02
C ALA A 342 -9.52 -0.03 -11.33
N ASP A 343 -9.25 1.28 -11.40
CA ASP A 343 -8.60 1.93 -12.54
C ASP A 343 -7.07 1.94 -12.43
N ALA A 344 -6.55 1.88 -11.19
CA ALA A 344 -5.15 1.70 -10.88
C ALA A 344 -4.98 1.08 -9.49
N VAL A 345 -3.78 0.55 -9.23
CA VAL A 345 -3.37 0.05 -7.92
C VAL A 345 -2.22 0.88 -7.37
N TYR A 346 -2.23 1.06 -6.06
CA TYR A 346 -1.14 1.64 -5.30
C TYR A 346 -0.36 0.52 -4.60
N ILE A 347 0.97 0.63 -4.60
CA ILE A 347 1.86 -0.29 -3.88
C ILE A 347 2.80 0.47 -2.93
N GLY A 348 3.08 -0.12 -1.76
CA GLY A 348 3.93 0.46 -0.73
C GLY A 348 5.03 -0.51 -0.30
N THR A 349 4.71 -1.41 0.63
CA THR A 349 5.68 -2.36 1.22
C THR A 349 6.45 -3.16 0.17
N ILE A 350 5.77 -3.70 -0.85
CA ILE A 350 6.46 -4.46 -1.91
C ILE A 350 7.39 -3.57 -2.76
N ALA A 351 7.04 -2.31 -2.99
CA ALA A 351 7.89 -1.36 -3.69
C ALA A 351 9.17 -1.06 -2.89
N LEU A 352 9.07 -0.92 -1.56
CA LEU A 352 10.23 -0.76 -0.69
C LEU A 352 11.15 -1.99 -0.74
N MET A 353 10.59 -3.19 -0.68
CA MET A 353 11.38 -4.43 -0.76
C MET A 353 12.08 -4.55 -2.13
N ALA A 354 11.38 -4.24 -3.21
CA ALA A 354 11.94 -4.22 -4.56
C ALA A 354 13.06 -3.17 -4.71
N ALA A 355 12.87 -1.96 -4.18
CA ALA A 355 13.89 -0.91 -4.23
C ALA A 355 15.15 -1.31 -3.44
N MET A 356 14.99 -1.88 -2.25
CA MET A 356 16.13 -2.29 -1.43
C MET A 356 16.87 -3.49 -2.02
N GLN A 357 16.17 -4.51 -2.53
CA GLN A 357 16.76 -5.70 -3.14
C GLN A 357 17.97 -6.23 -2.35
N SER A 358 19.16 -6.32 -2.94
CA SER A 358 20.40 -6.82 -2.31
C SER A 358 21.01 -5.81 -1.35
N GLN A 359 20.58 -4.56 -1.36
CA GLN A 359 21.05 -3.56 -0.41
C GLN A 359 20.64 -3.89 1.03
N VAL A 360 19.67 -4.80 1.23
CA VAL A 360 19.31 -5.31 2.57
C VAL A 360 20.48 -5.99 3.29
N VAL A 361 21.50 -6.46 2.55
CA VAL A 361 22.72 -7.00 3.16
C VAL A 361 23.52 -5.94 3.92
N LYS A 362 23.29 -4.65 3.65
CA LYS A 362 23.94 -3.53 4.35
C LYS A 362 23.47 -3.38 5.79
N THR A 363 22.32 -3.97 6.15
CA THR A 363 21.79 -4.00 7.51
C THR A 363 21.96 -5.36 8.19
N SER A 364 22.15 -6.42 7.41
CA SER A 364 22.23 -7.80 7.91
C SER A 364 23.63 -8.15 8.44
N PRO A 365 23.75 -8.93 9.53
CA PRO A 365 22.69 -9.45 10.41
C PRO A 365 22.31 -8.51 11.56
N GLN A 366 22.79 -7.26 11.57
CA GLN A 366 22.70 -6.37 12.75
C GLN A 366 21.31 -5.76 12.95
N ALA A 367 20.53 -5.61 11.88
CA ALA A 367 19.28 -4.88 11.87
C ALA A 367 18.33 -5.34 10.75
N PRO A 368 17.00 -5.18 10.94
CA PRO A 368 16.02 -5.50 9.91
C PRO A 368 16.16 -4.56 8.70
N PRO A 369 15.80 -5.02 7.49
CA PRO A 369 15.89 -4.23 6.25
C PRO A 369 15.20 -2.86 6.30
N SER A 370 14.13 -2.73 7.10
CA SER A 370 13.41 -1.46 7.27
C SER A 370 14.30 -0.31 7.74
N GLN A 371 15.40 -0.60 8.45
CA GLN A 371 16.37 0.41 8.90
C GLN A 371 17.09 1.14 7.75
N LEU A 372 17.06 0.59 6.53
CA LEU A 372 17.61 1.22 5.34
C LEU A 372 16.62 2.22 4.69
N ALA A 373 15.32 2.01 4.89
CA ALA A 373 14.26 2.79 4.24
C ALA A 373 13.67 3.88 5.16
N LEU A 374 13.52 3.58 6.45
CA LEU A 374 12.83 4.44 7.40
C LEU A 374 13.64 5.68 7.75
N TYR A 375 12.95 6.79 8.02
CA TYR A 375 13.56 8.04 8.43
C TYR A 375 14.34 7.91 9.75
N THR A 376 13.76 7.19 10.72
CA THR A 376 14.37 6.86 12.01
C THR A 376 15.39 5.72 11.93
N GLY A 377 15.58 5.15 10.74
CA GLY A 377 16.52 4.07 10.49
C GLY A 377 17.97 4.52 10.68
N LYS A 378 18.74 3.79 11.48
CA LYS A 378 20.16 4.12 11.79
C LYS A 378 21.13 3.83 10.64
N MET A 379 20.64 3.28 9.54
CA MET A 379 21.45 2.78 8.43
C MET A 379 20.93 3.29 7.08
N ASN A 380 20.03 4.29 7.08
CA ASN A 380 19.42 4.82 5.88
C ASN A 380 20.40 5.62 5.01
N ASP A 381 21.50 6.11 5.58
CA ASP A 381 22.64 6.72 4.93
C ASP A 381 23.38 5.74 4.00
N LYS A 382 23.24 4.44 4.23
CA LYS A 382 23.87 3.39 3.41
C LYS A 382 23.10 3.10 2.13
N LEU A 383 21.91 3.66 1.92
CA LEU A 383 21.09 3.41 0.73
C LEU A 383 21.72 4.06 -0.51
N ASP A 384 21.95 3.25 -1.55
CA ASP A 384 22.33 3.73 -2.88
C ASP A 384 21.05 4.05 -3.65
N ILE A 385 20.81 5.34 -3.87
CA ILE A 385 19.58 5.88 -4.47
C ILE A 385 19.41 5.41 -5.91
N GLU A 386 20.47 5.43 -6.72
CA GLU A 386 20.38 5.07 -8.15
C GLU A 386 20.12 3.59 -8.32
N LYS A 387 20.78 2.73 -7.52
CA LYS A 387 20.49 1.29 -7.54
C LYS A 387 19.08 1.01 -7.08
N ALA A 388 18.61 1.69 -6.04
CA ALA A 388 17.25 1.50 -5.54
C ALA A 388 16.20 1.91 -6.56
N ALA A 389 16.40 3.05 -7.24
CA ALA A 389 15.56 3.51 -8.34
C ALA A 389 15.53 2.52 -9.51
N LEU A 390 16.70 2.02 -9.92
CA LEU A 390 16.81 1.04 -11.00
C LEU A 390 16.10 -0.27 -10.65
N HIS A 391 16.28 -0.79 -9.43
CA HIS A 391 15.62 -2.02 -9.00
C HIS A 391 14.09 -1.87 -8.94
N LEU A 392 13.60 -0.75 -8.42
CA LEU A 392 12.16 -0.47 -8.45
C LEU A 392 11.64 -0.40 -9.89
N SER A 393 12.35 0.30 -10.79
CA SER A 393 11.96 0.38 -12.21
C SER A 393 11.91 -0.99 -12.86
N ASN A 394 12.91 -1.84 -12.60
CA ASN A 394 12.95 -3.21 -13.12
C ASN A 394 11.81 -4.07 -12.57
N PHE A 395 11.49 -3.94 -11.28
CA PHE A 395 10.34 -4.62 -10.67
C PHE A 395 9.04 -4.21 -11.36
N LEU A 396 8.77 -2.90 -11.49
CA LEU A 396 7.56 -2.39 -12.14
C LEU A 396 7.44 -2.87 -13.60
N LYS A 397 8.55 -2.79 -14.37
CA LYS A 397 8.60 -3.29 -15.76
C LYS A 397 8.34 -4.79 -15.83
N SER A 398 8.95 -5.58 -14.94
CA SER A 398 8.72 -7.03 -14.86
C SER A 398 7.26 -7.34 -14.56
N CYS A 399 6.66 -6.64 -13.60
CA CYS A 399 5.25 -6.81 -13.28
C CYS A 399 4.38 -6.55 -14.52
N VAL A 400 4.64 -5.47 -15.25
CA VAL A 400 3.85 -5.10 -16.42
C VAL A 400 4.00 -6.11 -17.56
N MET A 401 5.21 -6.63 -17.80
CA MET A 401 5.42 -7.70 -18.79
C MET A 401 4.64 -8.97 -18.43
N GLU A 402 4.65 -9.37 -17.15
CA GLU A 402 3.86 -10.51 -16.67
C GLU A 402 2.35 -10.24 -16.80
N MET A 403 1.91 -9.01 -16.50
CA MET A 403 0.53 -8.60 -16.67
C MET A 403 0.08 -8.70 -18.13
N GLN A 404 0.91 -8.25 -19.08
CA GLN A 404 0.61 -8.35 -20.51
C GLN A 404 0.48 -9.82 -20.96
N LEU A 405 1.33 -10.72 -20.47
CA LEU A 405 1.21 -12.16 -20.78
C LEU A 405 -0.11 -12.74 -20.28
N ALA A 406 -0.55 -12.36 -19.09
CA ALA A 406 -1.83 -12.82 -18.54
C ALA A 406 -3.03 -12.24 -19.33
N VAL A 407 -2.99 -10.95 -19.70
CA VAL A 407 -4.01 -10.30 -20.55
C VAL A 407 -4.05 -10.92 -21.95
N GLN A 408 -2.90 -11.32 -22.49
CA GLN A 408 -2.81 -12.04 -23.75
C GLN A 408 -3.56 -13.37 -23.68
N ALA A 409 -3.36 -14.12 -22.60
CA ALA A 409 -3.99 -15.42 -22.38
C ALA A 409 -5.52 -15.32 -22.19
N THR A 410 -6.05 -14.18 -21.76
CA THR A 410 -7.50 -13.94 -21.66
C THR A 410 -8.12 -13.39 -22.96
N GLY A 411 -7.33 -13.20 -24.03
CA GLY A 411 -7.81 -12.71 -25.34
C GLY A 411 -8.05 -11.20 -25.38
N LYS A 412 -7.51 -10.44 -24.43
CA LYS A 412 -7.73 -8.99 -24.30
C LYS A 412 -6.61 -8.18 -24.94
N ASN A 413 -6.91 -6.94 -25.36
CA ASN A 413 -5.97 -6.06 -26.04
C ASN A 413 -5.46 -4.92 -25.16
N ALA A 414 -6.08 -4.68 -24.00
CA ALA A 414 -5.62 -3.74 -23.01
C ALA A 414 -5.84 -4.29 -21.60
N ILE A 415 -5.01 -3.86 -20.63
CA ILE A 415 -5.21 -4.23 -19.21
C ILE A 415 -6.60 -3.78 -18.73
N LYS A 416 -7.04 -2.60 -19.15
CA LYS A 416 -8.37 -2.05 -18.82
C LYS A 416 -9.56 -2.83 -19.39
N ASP A 417 -9.33 -3.73 -20.36
CA ASP A 417 -10.41 -4.53 -20.95
C ASP A 417 -10.78 -5.74 -20.06
N LEU A 418 -9.94 -6.05 -19.07
CA LEU A 418 -10.23 -7.08 -18.08
C LEU A 418 -11.41 -6.65 -17.21
N ASN A 419 -12.28 -7.60 -16.94
CA ASN A 419 -13.42 -7.40 -16.06
C ASN A 419 -13.77 -8.69 -15.30
N ARG A 420 -14.82 -8.63 -14.47
CA ARG A 420 -15.28 -9.76 -13.65
C ARG A 420 -15.57 -11.04 -14.43
N SER A 421 -15.93 -10.97 -15.72
CA SER A 421 -16.19 -12.15 -16.55
C SER A 421 -14.93 -12.93 -16.94
N ASP A 422 -13.76 -12.28 -16.82
CA ASP A 422 -12.43 -12.85 -17.00
C ASP A 422 -11.90 -13.48 -15.69
N LEU A 423 -12.65 -13.36 -14.59
CA LEU A 423 -12.33 -13.95 -13.29
C LEU A 423 -13.23 -15.13 -12.95
N VAL A 424 -12.70 -16.08 -12.17
CA VAL A 424 -13.42 -17.23 -11.64
C VAL A 424 -12.82 -17.65 -10.29
N THR A 425 -13.60 -18.33 -9.46
CA THR A 425 -13.09 -18.93 -8.20
C THR A 425 -13.72 -20.29 -7.95
N VAL A 426 -13.01 -21.16 -7.25
CA VAL A 426 -13.50 -22.47 -6.79
C VAL A 426 -14.17 -22.39 -5.41
N GLU A 427 -14.40 -21.19 -4.89
CA GLU A 427 -14.98 -20.95 -3.57
C GLU A 427 -16.30 -20.19 -3.73
N LYS A 428 -17.41 -20.80 -3.30
CA LYS A 428 -18.74 -20.24 -3.52
C LYS A 428 -18.95 -18.89 -2.82
N ASP A 429 -18.40 -18.74 -1.62
CA ASP A 429 -18.55 -17.49 -0.86
C ASP A 429 -17.79 -16.34 -1.51
N ILE A 430 -16.60 -16.60 -2.05
CA ILE A 430 -15.83 -15.61 -2.81
C ILE A 430 -16.55 -15.26 -4.11
N ALA A 431 -17.12 -16.25 -4.81
CA ALA A 431 -17.88 -16.01 -6.03
C ALA A 431 -19.06 -15.06 -5.78
N ASN A 432 -19.83 -15.33 -4.73
CA ASN A 432 -20.96 -14.52 -4.31
C ASN A 432 -20.52 -13.09 -3.90
N MET A 433 -19.51 -12.99 -3.04
CA MET A 433 -19.02 -11.71 -2.56
C MET A 433 -18.45 -10.86 -3.70
N ALA A 434 -17.52 -11.39 -4.49
CA ALA A 434 -16.86 -10.67 -5.58
C ALA A 434 -17.74 -10.47 -6.82
N GLN A 435 -18.93 -11.11 -6.84
CA GLN A 435 -19.80 -11.20 -8.00
C GLN A 435 -19.04 -11.68 -9.25
N ILE A 436 -18.25 -12.72 -9.06
CA ILE A 436 -17.55 -13.46 -10.13
C ILE A 436 -18.13 -14.88 -10.20
N ARG A 437 -17.78 -15.62 -11.24
CA ARG A 437 -18.30 -16.98 -11.41
C ARG A 437 -17.72 -17.96 -10.39
N TYR A 438 -18.60 -18.82 -9.85
CA TYR A 438 -18.19 -20.06 -9.22
C TYR A 438 -17.82 -21.08 -10.31
N ALA A 439 -16.62 -21.64 -10.23
CA ALA A 439 -16.00 -22.44 -11.29
C ALA A 439 -16.77 -23.73 -11.62
N PHE A 440 -17.47 -24.29 -10.63
CA PHE A 440 -18.22 -25.54 -10.81
C PHE A 440 -19.48 -25.34 -11.64
N ASP A 441 -20.05 -24.14 -11.66
CA ASP A 441 -21.25 -23.86 -12.45
C ASP A 441 -20.87 -23.79 -13.95
N PRO A 442 -21.57 -24.50 -14.84
CA PRO A 442 -21.29 -24.44 -16.27
C PRO A 442 -21.55 -23.03 -16.81
N ARG A 443 -20.73 -22.57 -17.77
CA ARG A 443 -20.99 -21.28 -18.44
C ARG A 443 -22.32 -21.38 -19.22
N PRO A 444 -23.15 -20.32 -19.21
CA PRO A 444 -24.34 -20.26 -20.04
C PRO A 444 -23.98 -20.47 -21.50
N ASP A 445 -24.90 -21.08 -22.23
CA ASP A 445 -24.77 -21.34 -23.66
C ASP A 445 -24.57 -20.01 -24.41
N GLN A 446 -23.52 -19.90 -25.21
CA GLN A 446 -23.23 -18.65 -25.95
C GLN A 446 -24.30 -18.33 -27.00
N ASP A 447 -25.00 -19.36 -27.49
CA ASP A 447 -26.02 -19.28 -28.53
C ASP A 447 -27.43 -18.91 -28.03
N LYS A 448 -27.57 -18.58 -26.72
CA LYS A 448 -28.84 -18.15 -26.10
C LYS A 448 -28.78 -16.72 -25.58
N LYS A 449 -28.46 -15.76 -26.45
CA LYS A 449 -28.63 -14.33 -26.19
C LYS A 449 -29.69 -13.72 -27.08
#